data_AF-A0A355C255-F1
#
_entry.id   AF-A0A355C255-F1
#
_cell.length_a   1.000
_cell.length_b   1.000
_cell.length_c   1.000
_cell.angle_alpha   90.00
_cell.angle_beta   90.00
_cell.angle_gamma   90.00
#
_symmetry.space_group_name_H-M   'P 1'
#
loop_
_entity.id
_entity.type
_entity.pdbx_description
1 polymer ?
#
loop_
_entity_poly.entity_id
_entity_poly.type
_entity_poly.pdbx_seq_one_letter_code
_entity_poly.pdbx_strand_id
1 'polypeptide(L)'
;LNGGVTGFDVVDYSDSSGAVRVEFSGFSESGGALAPDGTYVGGVPDDFIFPDFEKIVGSNFGDRLVGKALFATVIEGGGGGDFILGGTAGDTIDGGGGDDTLRPGEGSDLISGGDGADVIDASGGFDLALGGAGNDTI
;
A
#
# COMPACT_ATOMS: atom_id res chain seq x y z
N LEU A 1 7.92 -13.54 0.03
CA LEU A 1 7.40 -13.02 -1.25
C LEU A 1 7.06 -14.19 -2.15
N ASN A 2 5.78 -14.41 -2.46
CA ASN A 2 5.37 -15.39 -3.46
C ASN A 2 5.50 -14.80 -4.88
N GLY A 3 6.55 -14.02 -5.17
CA GLY A 3 6.69 -13.21 -6.39
C GLY A 3 6.96 -14.04 -7.66
N GLY A 4 5.98 -14.81 -8.10
CA GLY A 4 6.03 -15.58 -9.33
C GLY A 4 5.11 -14.99 -10.38
N VAL A 5 5.44 -15.12 -11.66
CA VAL A 5 4.67 -14.57 -12.82
C VAL A 5 3.24 -15.11 -12.98
N THR A 6 2.77 -15.95 -12.06
CA THR A 6 1.40 -16.48 -12.03
C THR A 6 0.92 -16.52 -10.60
N GLY A 7 -0.23 -15.92 -10.34
CA GLY A 7 -0.81 -15.89 -9.00
C GLY A 7 -1.32 -14.51 -8.68
N PHE A 8 -1.74 -14.35 -7.42
CA PHE A 8 -1.99 -13.06 -6.81
C PHE A 8 -0.87 -12.85 -5.81
N ASP A 9 -0.02 -11.87 -6.07
CA ASP A 9 1.21 -11.68 -5.34
C ASP A 9 1.03 -10.64 -4.23
N VAL A 10 1.47 -11.01 -3.03
CA VAL A 10 1.28 -10.21 -1.81
C VAL A 10 2.63 -9.79 -1.24
N VAL A 11 2.77 -8.49 -1.03
CA VAL A 11 3.77 -7.87 -0.16
C VAL A 11 3.14 -7.78 1.23
N ASP A 12 3.67 -8.53 2.19
CA ASP A 12 3.06 -8.69 3.52
C ASP A 12 4.03 -8.29 4.64
N TYR A 13 3.70 -7.24 5.37
CA TYR A 13 4.41 -6.72 6.53
C TYR A 13 3.61 -6.80 7.83
N SER A 14 2.54 -7.61 7.87
CA SER A 14 1.65 -7.72 9.03
C SER A 14 2.36 -8.11 10.33
N ASP A 15 3.42 -8.91 10.23
CA ASP A 15 4.26 -9.33 11.37
C ASP A 15 5.44 -8.37 11.67
N SER A 16 5.55 -7.24 10.96
CA SER A 16 6.61 -6.27 11.19
C SER A 16 6.51 -5.65 12.59
N SER A 17 7.66 -5.56 13.27
CA SER A 17 7.75 -4.97 14.62
C SER A 17 7.91 -3.45 14.61
N GLY A 18 7.65 -2.81 13.48
CA GLY A 18 7.73 -1.36 13.30
C GLY A 18 7.17 -0.93 11.95
N ALA A 19 7.05 0.39 11.78
CA ALA A 19 6.55 1.00 10.55
C ALA A 19 7.37 0.58 9.33
N VAL A 20 6.70 0.37 8.20
CA VAL A 20 7.25 -0.01 6.91
C VAL A 20 7.01 1.05 5.86
N ARG A 21 7.88 1.06 4.85
CA ARG A 21 7.78 1.94 3.69
C ARG A 21 7.82 1.09 2.43
N VAL A 22 6.76 1.19 1.66
CA VAL A 22 6.57 0.57 0.35
C VAL A 22 6.45 1.68 -0.68
N GLU A 23 7.43 1.79 -1.57
CA GLU A 23 7.41 2.77 -2.65
C GLU A 23 7.73 2.15 -4.00
N PHE A 24 6.77 2.21 -4.92
CA PHE A 24 7.00 1.91 -6.32
C PHE A 24 7.49 3.17 -7.06
N SER A 25 8.79 3.44 -7.03
CA SER A 25 9.39 4.44 -7.92
C SER A 25 9.77 3.76 -9.25
N GLY A 26 8.93 3.95 -10.27
CA GLY A 26 9.31 3.60 -11.63
C GLY A 26 10.67 4.21 -11.95
N PHE A 27 11.59 3.39 -12.45
CA PHE A 27 12.98 3.70 -12.86
C PHE A 27 14.10 3.49 -11.81
N SER A 28 14.69 2.28 -11.84
CA SER A 28 16.11 1.92 -11.69
C SER A 28 17.01 2.86 -10.87
N GLU A 29 17.50 2.39 -9.71
CA GLU A 29 18.94 2.36 -9.44
C GLU A 29 19.33 1.07 -8.69
N SER A 30 20.25 0.31 -9.30
CA SER A 30 21.17 -0.68 -8.72
C SER A 30 21.02 -1.02 -7.22
N GLY A 31 20.44 -2.19 -6.89
CA GLY A 31 20.54 -2.75 -5.55
C GLY A 31 20.03 -4.18 -5.39
N GLY A 32 20.93 -5.16 -5.46
CA GLY A 32 20.71 -6.53 -4.96
C GLY A 32 20.36 -7.58 -6.02
N ALA A 33 21.20 -8.60 -6.16
CA ALA A 33 20.90 -9.76 -6.99
C ALA A 33 20.02 -10.76 -6.23
N LEU A 34 19.08 -11.39 -6.95
CA LEU A 34 18.24 -12.48 -6.45
C LEU A 34 19.09 -13.69 -6.04
N ALA A 35 18.84 -14.26 -4.86
CA ALA A 35 19.29 -15.61 -4.60
C ALA A 35 18.52 -16.61 -5.49
N PRO A 36 19.12 -17.74 -5.89
CA PRO A 36 18.46 -18.72 -6.75
C PRO A 36 17.18 -19.34 -6.18
N ASP A 37 16.92 -19.15 -4.87
CA ASP A 37 15.72 -19.61 -4.16
C ASP A 37 14.64 -18.53 -4.01
N GLY A 38 14.84 -17.36 -4.63
CA GLY A 38 13.90 -16.24 -4.59
C GLY A 38 13.98 -15.39 -3.33
N THR A 39 14.96 -15.62 -2.45
CA THR A 39 15.16 -14.79 -1.25
C THR A 39 16.05 -13.58 -1.56
N TYR A 40 15.63 -12.39 -1.12
CA TYR A 40 16.49 -11.20 -1.10
C TYR A 40 17.34 -11.21 0.17
N VAL A 41 18.64 -11.00 0.03
CA VAL A 41 19.60 -10.99 1.14
C VAL A 41 20.37 -9.67 1.13
N GLY A 42 20.13 -8.81 2.13
CA GLY A 42 20.94 -7.62 2.38
C GLY A 42 20.09 -6.39 2.63
N GLY A 43 20.08 -5.92 3.88
CA GLY A 43 19.32 -4.75 4.31
C GLY A 43 19.65 -3.48 3.53
N VAL A 44 18.62 -2.90 2.96
CA VAL A 44 18.40 -1.46 2.90
C VAL A 44 17.00 -1.18 3.47
N PRO A 45 16.78 -0.09 4.23
CA PRO A 45 15.44 0.46 4.37
C PRO A 45 15.00 0.93 2.98
N ASP A 46 13.78 0.60 2.58
CA ASP A 46 13.27 0.64 1.19
C ASP A 46 13.44 -0.73 0.50
N ASP A 47 12.60 -1.67 0.91
CA ASP A 47 12.52 -3.02 0.34
C ASP A 47 12.03 -2.91 -1.12
N PHE A 48 12.89 -3.36 -2.06
CA PHE A 48 12.65 -3.31 -3.49
C PHE A 48 11.57 -4.34 -3.86
N ILE A 49 10.34 -3.87 -3.95
CA ILE A 49 9.18 -4.69 -4.31
C ILE A 49 9.20 -4.94 -5.82
N PHE A 50 9.20 -6.23 -6.20
CA PHE A 50 9.08 -6.64 -7.60
C PHE A 50 7.83 -6.03 -8.25
N PRO A 51 7.87 -5.67 -9.54
CA PRO A 51 6.77 -4.96 -10.21
C PRO A 51 5.44 -5.72 -10.31
N ASP A 52 5.42 -7.01 -9.97
CA ASP A 52 4.29 -7.92 -10.23
C ASP A 52 3.42 -8.21 -8.99
N PHE A 53 3.44 -7.36 -7.95
CA PHE A 53 2.52 -7.53 -6.81
C PHE A 53 1.12 -6.99 -7.12
N GLU A 54 0.09 -7.62 -6.55
CA GLU A 54 -1.29 -7.13 -6.59
C GLU A 54 -1.75 -6.56 -5.25
N LYS A 55 -1.09 -6.94 -4.15
CA LYS A 55 -1.48 -6.52 -2.81
C LYS A 55 -0.32 -6.10 -1.93
N ILE A 56 -0.57 -5.08 -1.12
CA ILE A 56 0.28 -4.64 -0.02
C ILE A 56 -0.50 -4.81 1.28
N VAL A 57 0.13 -5.36 2.30
CA VAL A 57 -0.33 -5.39 3.69
C VAL A 57 0.72 -4.71 4.54
N GLY A 58 0.34 -3.63 5.22
CA GLY A 58 1.16 -2.95 6.20
C GLY A 58 1.19 -3.69 7.55
N SER A 59 1.66 -2.99 8.56
CA SER A 59 1.96 -3.46 9.90
C SER A 59 0.94 -2.92 10.90
N ASN A 60 1.24 -2.98 12.20
CA ASN A 60 0.42 -2.34 13.24
C ASN A 60 0.94 -0.94 13.63
N PHE A 61 1.79 -0.33 12.79
CA PHE A 61 2.42 0.96 13.01
C PHE A 61 2.18 1.86 11.80
N GLY A 62 2.31 3.18 11.99
CA GLY A 62 2.09 4.15 10.91
C GLY A 62 3.05 3.97 9.73
N ASP A 63 2.52 3.41 8.65
CA ASP A 63 3.22 3.00 7.47
C ASP A 63 3.13 4.03 6.34
N ARG A 64 3.96 3.82 5.32
CA ARG A 64 3.89 4.56 4.07
C ARG A 64 3.79 3.58 2.92
N LEU A 65 2.60 3.44 2.35
CA LEU A 65 2.29 2.45 1.32
C LEU A 65 1.94 3.15 0.01
N VAL A 66 2.60 2.74 -1.07
CA VAL A 66 2.35 3.28 -2.42
C VAL A 66 2.09 2.15 -3.39
N GLY A 67 0.89 2.14 -3.95
CA GLY A 67 0.46 1.23 -5.01
C GLY A 67 1.13 1.51 -6.35
N LYS A 68 0.76 0.72 -7.35
CA LYS A 68 1.33 0.84 -8.70
C LYS A 68 0.66 2.00 -9.44
N ALA A 69 1.46 2.78 -10.15
CA ALA A 69 0.95 3.93 -10.89
C ALA A 69 -0.15 3.58 -11.92
N LEU A 70 -0.01 2.49 -12.67
CA LEU A 70 -0.88 2.17 -13.82
C LEU A 70 -1.73 0.91 -13.64
N PHE A 71 -1.60 0.22 -12.52
CA PHE A 71 -2.26 -1.06 -12.30
C PHE A 71 -2.93 -1.07 -10.94
N ALA A 72 -4.15 -1.62 -10.90
CA ALA A 72 -4.90 -1.76 -9.66
C ALA A 72 -4.07 -2.49 -8.60
N THR A 73 -4.15 -1.98 -7.38
CA THR A 73 -3.49 -2.48 -6.19
C THR A 73 -4.50 -2.60 -5.06
N VAL A 74 -4.44 -3.70 -4.32
CA VAL A 74 -5.12 -3.82 -3.02
C VAL A 74 -4.15 -3.38 -1.94
N ILE A 75 -4.52 -2.42 -1.13
CA ILE A 75 -3.67 -1.89 -0.06
C ILE A 75 -4.43 -1.97 1.25
N GLU A 76 -3.85 -2.66 2.22
CA GLU A 76 -4.31 -2.74 3.60
C GLU A 76 -3.25 -2.07 4.48
N GLY A 77 -3.58 -0.95 5.12
CA GLY A 77 -2.68 -0.19 6.00
C GLY A 77 -2.35 -0.97 7.28
N GLY A 78 -3.39 -1.51 7.91
CA GLY A 78 -3.26 -2.35 9.09
C GLY A 78 -3.64 -1.57 10.33
N GLY A 79 -2.68 -1.29 11.21
CA GLY A 79 -2.89 -0.43 12.37
C GLY A 79 -1.87 0.69 12.43
N GLY A 80 -2.11 1.70 13.25
CA GLY A 80 -1.33 2.94 13.23
C GLY A 80 -1.91 3.95 12.23
N GLY A 81 -1.38 5.18 12.25
CA GLY A 81 -1.80 6.21 11.29
C GLY A 81 -0.96 6.13 10.04
N ASP A 82 -1.57 5.65 8.95
CA ASP A 82 -0.90 5.29 7.71
C ASP A 82 -0.98 6.40 6.66
N PHE A 83 0.00 6.42 5.76
CA PHE A 83 -0.06 7.20 4.53
C PHE A 83 -0.16 6.25 3.34
N ILE A 84 -1.28 6.30 2.62
CA ILE A 84 -1.55 5.42 1.48
C ILE A 84 -1.77 6.23 0.20
N LEU A 85 -1.06 5.84 -0.87
CA LEU A 85 -1.24 6.37 -2.22
C LEU A 85 -1.55 5.23 -3.20
N GLY A 86 -2.70 5.26 -3.88
CA GLY A 86 -3.13 4.20 -4.80
C GLY A 86 -2.40 4.25 -6.14
N GLY A 87 -2.67 5.29 -6.94
CA GLY A 87 -2.10 5.44 -8.27
C GLY A 87 -3.04 6.15 -9.23
N THR A 88 -3.09 5.69 -10.48
CA THR A 88 -4.05 6.17 -11.50
C THR A 88 -5.01 5.09 -11.99
N ALA A 89 -4.95 3.91 -11.39
CA ALA A 89 -5.84 2.80 -11.67
C ALA A 89 -6.90 2.69 -10.57
N GLY A 90 -7.98 1.96 -10.81
CA GLY A 90 -8.98 1.69 -9.76
C GLY A 90 -8.41 0.74 -8.71
N ASP A 91 -8.04 1.30 -7.57
CA ASP A 91 -7.44 0.64 -6.42
C ASP A 91 -8.49 0.26 -5.36
N THR A 92 -8.11 -0.62 -4.45
CA THR A 92 -8.88 -0.92 -3.24
C THR A 92 -8.02 -0.62 -2.04
N ILE A 93 -8.43 0.33 -1.21
CA ILE A 93 -7.67 0.84 -0.08
C ILE A 93 -8.49 0.67 1.20
N ASP A 94 -7.88 0.03 2.20
CA ASP A 94 -8.37 -0.04 3.57
C ASP A 94 -7.28 0.55 4.48
N GLY A 95 -7.57 1.68 5.14
CA GLY A 95 -6.64 2.32 6.08
C GLY A 95 -6.41 1.44 7.30
N GLY A 96 -7.50 0.97 7.89
CA GLY A 96 -7.48 0.01 8.98
C GLY A 96 -7.76 0.69 10.31
N GLY A 97 -6.79 0.73 11.23
CA GLY A 97 -7.00 1.34 12.54
C GLY A 97 -5.97 2.40 12.86
N GLY A 98 -6.37 3.64 13.06
CA GLY A 98 -5.50 4.78 13.33
C GLY A 98 -5.99 5.99 12.55
N ASP A 99 -5.34 7.14 12.72
CA ASP A 99 -5.72 8.34 11.97
C ASP A 99 -4.99 8.34 10.62
N ASP A 100 -5.66 7.92 9.55
CA ASP A 100 -5.04 7.65 8.25
C ASP A 100 -5.10 8.84 7.28
N THR A 101 -4.16 8.87 6.33
CA THR A 101 -4.18 9.75 5.16
C THR A 101 -4.21 8.93 3.89
N LEU A 102 -5.37 8.90 3.25
CA LEU A 102 -5.65 8.07 2.08
C LEU A 102 -5.77 8.94 0.82
N ARG A 103 -4.96 8.63 -0.19
CA ARG A 103 -4.99 9.28 -1.50
C ARG A 103 -5.11 8.21 -2.59
N PRO A 104 -6.32 7.77 -2.94
CA PRO A 104 -6.53 6.80 -4.02
C PRO A 104 -5.89 7.26 -5.34
N GLY A 105 -6.05 8.54 -5.69
CA GLY A 105 -5.49 9.14 -6.89
C GLY A 105 -6.55 9.23 -7.99
N GLU A 106 -6.20 8.92 -9.23
CA GLU A 106 -7.18 8.83 -10.31
C GLU A 106 -7.66 7.39 -10.42
N GLY A 107 -8.88 7.17 -10.91
CA GLY A 107 -9.38 5.81 -11.05
C GLY A 107 -10.86 5.70 -10.77
N SER A 108 -11.31 4.51 -10.41
CA SER A 108 -12.59 4.35 -9.74
C SER A 108 -12.30 3.48 -8.54
N ASP A 109 -12.08 4.15 -7.43
CA ASP A 109 -11.44 3.56 -6.26
C ASP A 109 -12.48 3.12 -5.22
N LEU A 110 -12.16 2.06 -4.48
CA LEU A 110 -12.91 1.65 -3.30
C LEU A 110 -12.06 1.96 -2.06
N ILE A 111 -12.53 2.88 -1.23
CA ILE A 111 -11.77 3.35 -0.06
C ILE A 111 -12.57 3.14 1.22
N SER A 112 -11.91 2.58 2.23
CA SER A 112 -12.34 2.51 3.63
C SER A 112 -11.26 3.19 4.47
N GLY A 113 -11.64 4.20 5.26
CA GLY A 113 -10.77 4.82 6.28
C GLY A 113 -10.52 3.82 7.41
N GLY A 114 -11.61 3.41 8.07
CA GLY A 114 -11.58 2.36 9.08
C GLY A 114 -11.90 2.94 10.46
N ASP A 115 -11.15 2.58 11.49
CA ASP A 115 -11.27 3.17 12.82
C ASP A 115 -10.28 4.35 12.93
N GLY A 116 -10.74 5.55 13.29
CA GLY A 116 -9.85 6.70 13.45
C GLY A 116 -10.43 7.99 12.91
N ALA A 117 -9.67 9.09 12.98
CA ALA A 117 -10.04 10.34 12.32
C ALA A 117 -9.28 10.47 11.00
N ASP A 118 -9.92 10.01 9.92
CA ASP A 118 -9.23 9.85 8.64
C ASP A 118 -9.31 11.08 7.74
N VAL A 119 -8.32 11.22 6.87
CA VAL A 119 -8.30 12.18 5.77
C VAL A 119 -8.24 11.43 4.45
N ILE A 120 -9.33 11.47 3.70
CA ILE A 120 -9.47 10.79 2.41
C ILE A 120 -9.56 11.85 1.31
N ASP A 121 -8.57 11.90 0.43
CA ASP A 121 -8.59 12.74 -0.77
C ASP A 121 -9.06 11.93 -1.99
N ALA A 122 -10.37 11.73 -2.08
CA ALA A 122 -11.05 11.04 -3.19
C ALA A 122 -11.51 12.04 -4.28
N SER A 123 -10.68 13.06 -4.56
CA SER A 123 -11.03 14.12 -5.51
C SER A 123 -10.75 13.77 -6.98
N GLY A 124 -9.95 12.73 -7.22
CA GLY A 124 -9.76 12.15 -8.55
C GLY A 124 -10.82 11.11 -8.87
N GLY A 125 -10.96 10.73 -10.14
CA GLY A 125 -11.76 9.55 -10.49
C GLY A 125 -13.26 9.55 -10.14
N PHE A 126 -13.82 8.35 -10.06
CA PHE A 126 -15.20 8.06 -9.64
C PHE A 126 -15.19 7.07 -8.47
N ASP A 127 -15.13 7.61 -7.26
CA ASP A 127 -14.78 6.81 -6.09
C ASP A 127 -15.99 6.45 -5.22
N LEU A 128 -15.84 5.35 -4.48
CA LEU A 128 -16.65 5.03 -3.32
C LEU A 128 -15.77 5.12 -2.08
N ALA A 129 -15.90 6.21 -1.32
CA ALA A 129 -15.19 6.42 -0.07
C ALA A 129 -16.11 6.28 1.14
N LEU A 130 -15.69 5.51 2.13
CA LEU A 130 -16.29 5.39 3.45
C LEU A 130 -15.26 5.80 4.49
N GLY A 131 -15.54 6.83 5.29
CA GLY A 131 -14.65 7.24 6.39
C GLY A 131 -14.55 6.17 7.47
N GLY A 132 -15.67 5.60 7.87
CA GLY A 132 -15.71 4.55 8.89
C GLY A 132 -16.08 5.11 10.26
N ALA A 133 -15.38 4.69 11.31
CA ALA A 133 -15.64 5.09 12.68
C ALA A 133 -14.72 6.22 13.12
N GLY A 134 -15.28 7.42 13.26
CA GLY A 134 -14.57 8.56 13.82
C GLY A 134 -15.05 9.87 13.20
N ASN A 135 -14.19 10.88 13.18
CA ASN A 135 -14.50 12.19 12.60
C ASN A 135 -13.66 12.41 11.36
N ASP A 136 -14.20 11.99 10.22
CA ASP A 136 -13.43 11.91 8.98
C ASP A 136 -13.58 13.18 8.13
N THR A 137 -12.56 13.43 7.31
CA THR A 137 -12.57 14.42 6.23
C THR A 137 -12.49 13.70 4.90
N ILE A 138 -13.47 13.93 4.02
CA ILE A 138 -13.58 13.33 2.68
C ILE A 138 -13.88 14.44 1.66
#